data_AF-A0A386H167-F1
#
_entry.id   AF-A0A386H167-F1
#
_cell.length_a   1.000
_cell.length_b   1.000
_cell.length_c   1.000
_cell.angle_alpha   90.00
_cell.angle_beta   90.00
_cell.angle_gamma   90.00
#
_symmetry.space_group_name_H-M   'P 1'
#
loop_
_entity.id
_entity.type
_entity.pdbx_description
1 polymer ?
#
loop_
_entity_poly.entity_id
_entity_poly.type
_entity_poly.pdbx_seq_one_letter_code
_entity_poly.pdbx_strand_id
1 'polypeptide(L)'
;MGEIMYILSLNDKEITFNNLEKKIYKYVCDAACNFLKEVLSHLDRGLMDERDTKIYRNKGLKSTCIKIIMGNIEFERRLYEFKTEDGKKAYKFLLDEYLQMDTIGHISSTLVEKIVNNVTNVSYRNTASNIEELTNQRINHTAVWDVVQKLGSKIEEKEERKILLNKKGKLNGSKEVNVLFQEQDGIWLNIQGKDKPGKGKSKKKELKLRITYEGWKKRNGSKDAYVVENKIACASFSTGKKFKKLSDATIAEVYNTDEIKVRILNGDGTSWIKQGIEDEGVYFQLDPFHKSQAVLRNIQDKKE
;
A
#
# COMPACT_ATOMS: atom_id res chain seq x y z
N MET A 1 12.87 -13.08 -36.54
CA MET A 1 11.46 -13.10 -36.10
C MET A 1 10.75 -14.11 -36.97
N GLY A 2 10.61 -15.35 -36.47
CA GLY A 2 9.94 -16.42 -37.21
C GLY A 2 8.45 -16.13 -37.33
N GLU A 3 7.86 -16.51 -38.46
CA GLU A 3 6.42 -16.43 -38.72
C GLU A 3 5.64 -17.09 -37.58
N ILE A 4 4.98 -16.26 -36.79
CA ILE A 4 4.02 -16.67 -35.79
C ILE A 4 2.71 -16.95 -36.53
N MET A 5 2.58 -18.15 -37.08
CA MET A 5 1.40 -18.55 -37.84
C MET A 5 0.32 -19.11 -36.91
N TYR A 6 -0.70 -18.30 -36.63
CA TYR A 6 -1.89 -18.74 -35.89
C TYR A 6 -2.81 -19.52 -36.86
N ILE A 7 -2.85 -20.85 -36.76
CA ILE A 7 -3.65 -21.71 -37.64
C ILE A 7 -5.11 -21.66 -37.18
N LEU A 8 -5.94 -20.90 -37.90
CA LEU A 8 -7.40 -20.93 -37.76
C LEU A 8 -7.97 -22.02 -38.67
N SER A 9 -8.64 -23.02 -38.09
CA SER A 9 -9.46 -23.96 -38.86
C SER A 9 -10.76 -23.27 -39.26
N LEU A 10 -11.03 -23.15 -40.56
CA LEU A 10 -12.25 -22.54 -41.12
C LEU A 10 -13.52 -23.37 -40.87
N ASN A 11 -13.40 -24.57 -40.31
CA ASN A 11 -14.51 -25.50 -40.08
C ASN A 11 -15.16 -25.40 -38.70
N ASP A 12 -14.73 -24.44 -37.88
CA ASP A 12 -15.17 -24.32 -36.49
C ASP A 12 -16.40 -23.39 -36.41
N LYS A 13 -17.61 -23.97 -36.39
CA LYS A 13 -18.91 -23.26 -36.41
C LYS A 13 -19.17 -22.35 -35.19
N GLU A 14 -18.22 -22.22 -34.27
CA GLU A 14 -18.30 -21.42 -33.03
C GLU A 14 -17.33 -20.21 -32.97
N ILE A 15 -16.64 -19.89 -34.08
CA ILE A 15 -15.75 -18.70 -34.11
C ILE A 15 -16.59 -17.42 -34.24
N THR A 16 -16.87 -16.78 -33.11
CA THR A 16 -17.35 -15.38 -33.06
C THR A 16 -16.16 -14.41 -33.00
N PHE A 17 -16.37 -13.16 -33.42
CA PHE A 17 -15.36 -12.10 -33.29
C PHE A 17 -14.83 -12.00 -31.85
N ASN A 18 -15.72 -12.03 -30.86
CA ASN A 18 -15.36 -11.95 -29.44
C ASN A 18 -14.48 -13.13 -28.99
N ASN A 19 -14.77 -14.35 -29.46
CA ASN A 19 -13.95 -15.51 -29.15
C ASN A 19 -12.58 -15.42 -29.82
N LEU A 20 -12.53 -14.92 -31.07
CA LEU A 20 -11.28 -14.70 -31.80
C LEU A 20 -10.40 -13.66 -31.10
N GLU A 21 -10.98 -12.53 -30.67
CA GLU A 21 -10.28 -11.47 -29.94
C GLU A 21 -9.61 -12.02 -28.67
N LYS A 22 -10.35 -12.76 -27.83
CA LYS A 22 -9.83 -13.38 -26.60
C LYS A 22 -8.71 -14.38 -26.89
N LYS A 23 -8.85 -15.18 -27.95
CA LYS A 23 -7.85 -16.16 -28.40
C LYS A 23 -6.55 -15.45 -28.84
N ILE A 24 -6.64 -14.40 -29.65
CA ILE A 24 -5.48 -13.61 -30.09
C ILE A 24 -4.82 -12.92 -28.92
N TYR A 25 -5.59 -12.28 -28.04
CA TYR A 25 -5.07 -11.62 -26.84
C TYR A 25 -4.26 -12.60 -25.98
N LYS A 26 -4.82 -13.78 -25.69
CA LYS A 26 -4.12 -14.83 -24.93
C LYS A 26 -2.82 -15.25 -25.62
N TYR A 27 -2.86 -15.48 -26.92
CA TYR A 27 -1.70 -15.89 -27.69
C TYR A 27 -0.56 -14.86 -27.62
N VAL A 28 -0.88 -13.57 -27.80
CA VAL A 28 0.10 -12.48 -27.70
C VAL A 28 0.68 -12.40 -26.28
N CYS A 29 -0.16 -12.56 -25.26
CA CYS A 29 0.30 -12.60 -23.87
C CYS A 29 1.26 -13.76 -23.58
N ASP A 30 0.98 -14.95 -24.11
CA ASP A 30 1.85 -16.12 -23.95
C ASP A 30 3.19 -15.91 -24.67
N ALA A 31 3.17 -15.33 -25.88
CA ALA A 31 4.38 -14.94 -26.61
C ALA A 31 5.20 -13.88 -25.85
N ALA A 32 4.54 -12.87 -25.27
CA ALA A 32 5.19 -11.85 -24.47
C ALA A 32 5.81 -12.41 -23.18
N CYS A 33 5.17 -13.40 -22.54
CA CYS A 33 5.75 -14.10 -21.38
C CYS A 33 7.04 -14.84 -21.75
N ASN A 34 7.07 -15.52 -22.90
CA ASN A 34 8.26 -16.19 -23.40
C ASN A 34 9.38 -15.21 -23.73
N PHE A 35 9.06 -14.11 -24.40
CA PHE A 35 10.02 -13.05 -24.69
C PHE A 35 10.62 -12.45 -23.40
N LEU A 36 9.80 -12.14 -22.41
CA LEU A 36 10.27 -11.64 -21.13
C LEU A 36 11.18 -12.66 -20.41
N LYS A 37 10.87 -13.96 -20.49
CA LYS A 37 11.74 -15.02 -19.94
C LYS A 37 13.12 -15.02 -20.58
N GLU A 38 13.19 -14.85 -21.90
CA GLU A 38 14.47 -14.75 -22.62
C GLU A 38 15.25 -13.51 -22.18
N VAL A 39 14.60 -12.36 -22.06
CA VAL A 39 15.20 -11.11 -21.56
C VAL A 39 15.77 -11.30 -20.15
N LEU A 40 15.00 -11.86 -19.23
CA LEU A 40 15.47 -12.12 -17.86
C LEU A 40 16.66 -13.08 -17.83
N SER A 41 16.64 -14.11 -18.68
CA SER A 41 17.74 -15.06 -18.79
C SER A 41 19.01 -14.41 -19.35
N HIS A 42 18.87 -13.47 -20.29
CA HIS A 42 19.97 -12.71 -20.85
C HIS A 42 20.57 -11.75 -19.82
N LEU A 43 19.72 -11.02 -19.09
CA LEU A 43 20.15 -10.14 -18.00
C LEU A 43 20.88 -10.91 -16.89
N ASP A 44 20.38 -12.07 -16.48
CA ASP A 44 21.04 -12.91 -15.46
C ASP A 44 22.43 -13.41 -15.92
N ARG A 45 22.61 -13.70 -17.22
CA ARG A 45 23.93 -14.01 -17.80
C ARG A 45 24.85 -12.79 -17.78
N GLY A 46 24.39 -11.62 -18.22
CA GLY A 46 25.18 -10.39 -18.15
C GLY A 46 25.66 -10.09 -16.73
N LEU A 47 24.75 -10.18 -15.75
CA LEU A 47 25.09 -10.02 -14.33
C LEU A 47 26.04 -11.09 -13.80
N MET A 48 26.00 -12.31 -14.35
CA MET A 48 26.99 -13.33 -14.01
C MET A 48 28.38 -12.92 -14.50
N ASP A 49 28.50 -12.41 -15.71
CA ASP A 49 29.77 -12.09 -16.35
C ASP A 49 30.41 -10.83 -15.74
N GLU A 50 29.59 -9.84 -15.36
CA GLU A 50 30.04 -8.58 -14.77
C GLU A 50 30.27 -8.62 -13.25
N ARG A 51 29.89 -9.70 -12.57
CA ARG A 51 29.96 -9.74 -11.10
C ARG A 51 31.39 -9.63 -10.58
N ASP A 52 31.53 -9.03 -9.40
CA ASP A 52 32.75 -9.19 -8.61
C ASP A 52 32.84 -10.63 -8.10
N THR A 53 33.74 -11.42 -8.71
CA THR A 53 33.96 -12.83 -8.37
C THR A 53 34.61 -13.05 -7.00
N LYS A 54 35.24 -12.02 -6.41
CA LYS A 54 35.81 -12.06 -5.06
C LYS A 54 34.72 -11.93 -4.00
N ILE A 55 33.69 -11.13 -4.30
CA ILE A 55 32.56 -10.89 -3.38
C ILE A 55 31.46 -11.94 -3.58
N TYR A 56 31.10 -12.23 -4.82
CA TYR A 56 29.92 -13.03 -5.18
C TYR A 56 30.28 -14.40 -5.74
N ARG A 57 30.09 -15.42 -4.89
CA ARG A 57 30.26 -16.82 -5.29
C ARG A 57 28.94 -17.39 -5.81
N ASN A 58 28.94 -17.83 -7.06
CA ASN A 58 27.78 -18.50 -7.69
C ASN A 58 27.47 -19.83 -6.98
N LYS A 59 26.19 -20.07 -6.66
CA LYS A 59 25.65 -21.29 -6.04
C LYS A 59 24.66 -22.05 -6.93
N GLY A 60 24.57 -21.66 -8.20
CA GLY A 60 23.73 -22.31 -9.21
C GLY A 60 22.41 -21.61 -9.46
N LEU A 61 21.65 -22.17 -10.39
CA LEU A 61 20.35 -21.67 -10.81
C LEU A 61 19.25 -22.10 -9.82
N LYS A 62 18.27 -21.22 -9.63
CA LYS A 62 17.03 -21.49 -8.92
C LYS A 62 15.86 -21.08 -9.80
N SER A 63 14.95 -22.01 -10.03
CA SER A 63 13.72 -21.76 -10.77
C SER A 63 12.74 -20.98 -9.89
N THR A 64 11.98 -20.08 -10.50
CA THR A 64 10.92 -19.30 -9.86
C THR A 64 9.78 -19.05 -10.84
N CYS A 65 8.59 -18.80 -10.30
CA CYS A 65 7.42 -18.42 -11.06
C CYS A 65 6.90 -17.07 -10.54
N ILE A 66 6.65 -16.12 -11.44
CA ILE A 66 6.06 -14.82 -11.09
C ILE A 66 4.79 -14.62 -11.90
N LYS A 67 3.73 -14.17 -11.23
CA LYS A 67 2.47 -13.75 -11.82
C LYS A 67 2.58 -12.28 -12.23
N ILE A 68 2.54 -12.03 -13.53
CA ILE A 68 2.49 -10.69 -14.14
C ILE A 68 1.18 -10.51 -14.89
N ILE A 69 0.84 -9.27 -15.28
CA ILE A 69 -0.44 -8.95 -15.96
C ILE A 69 -0.69 -9.78 -17.23
N MET A 70 0.38 -10.21 -17.91
CA MET A 70 0.32 -11.00 -19.15
C MET A 70 0.18 -12.50 -18.90
N GLY A 71 0.42 -13.00 -17.69
CA GLY A 71 0.46 -14.44 -17.43
C GLY A 71 1.56 -14.83 -16.46
N ASN A 72 1.76 -16.13 -16.28
CA ASN A 72 2.79 -16.64 -15.39
C ASN A 72 4.11 -16.72 -16.15
N ILE A 73 5.19 -16.20 -15.57
CA ILE A 73 6.54 -16.33 -16.11
C ILE A 73 7.35 -17.28 -15.23
N GLU A 74 7.79 -18.39 -15.83
CA GLU A 74 8.67 -19.38 -15.20
C GLU A 74 10.08 -19.28 -15.77
N PHE A 75 11.03 -18.90 -14.93
CA PHE A 75 12.41 -18.67 -15.34
C PHE A 75 13.38 -19.07 -14.23
N GLU A 76 14.66 -19.15 -14.58
CA GLU A 76 15.72 -19.47 -13.65
C GLU A 76 16.62 -18.26 -13.45
N ARG A 77 17.12 -18.09 -12.22
CA ARG A 77 18.03 -17.01 -11.85
C ARG A 77 19.11 -17.52 -10.90
N ARG A 78 20.28 -16.91 -10.91
CA ARG A 78 21.44 -17.40 -10.15
C ARG A 78 21.45 -16.91 -8.71
N LEU A 79 21.69 -17.84 -7.78
CA LEU A 79 21.89 -17.54 -6.36
C LEU A 79 23.37 -17.26 -6.10
N TYR A 80 23.66 -16.14 -5.44
CA TYR A 80 25.01 -15.75 -5.07
C TYR A 80 25.18 -15.76 -3.55
N GLU A 81 26.27 -16.36 -3.08
CA GLU A 81 26.74 -16.26 -1.69
C GLU A 81 27.72 -15.09 -1.58
N PHE A 82 27.56 -14.29 -0.53
CA PHE A 82 28.47 -13.21 -0.15
C PHE A 82 28.63 -13.16 1.38
N LYS A 83 29.62 -12.40 1.87
CA LYS A 83 29.81 -12.15 3.30
C LYS A 83 29.25 -10.77 3.66
N THR A 84 28.48 -10.70 4.74
CA THR A 84 28.04 -9.42 5.33
C THR A 84 29.22 -8.71 6.01
N GLU A 85 29.03 -7.45 6.39
CA GLU A 85 30.01 -6.68 7.17
C GLU A 85 30.44 -7.41 8.45
N ASP A 86 29.50 -8.10 9.10
CA ASP A 86 29.74 -8.94 10.28
C ASP A 86 30.43 -10.30 9.97
N GLY A 87 30.87 -10.53 8.73
CA GLY A 87 31.53 -11.77 8.29
C GLY A 87 30.61 -12.99 8.12
N LYS A 88 29.29 -12.84 8.29
CA LYS A 88 28.31 -13.92 8.14
C LYS A 88 28.00 -14.19 6.66
N LYS A 89 27.74 -15.45 6.32
CA LYS A 89 27.31 -15.81 4.96
C LYS A 89 25.86 -15.36 4.73
N ALA A 90 25.63 -14.68 3.62
CA ALA A 90 24.31 -14.27 3.14
C ALA A 90 24.16 -14.66 1.66
N TYR A 91 22.91 -14.68 1.19
CA TYR A 91 22.57 -15.06 -0.17
C TYR A 91 21.66 -14.04 -0.82
N LYS A 92 21.87 -13.77 -2.10
CA LYS A 92 20.98 -12.91 -2.90
C LYS A 92 20.93 -13.32 -4.36
N PHE A 93 19.91 -12.83 -5.06
CA PHE A 93 19.80 -12.87 -6.51
C PHE A 93 20.20 -11.49 -7.05
N LEU A 94 21.28 -11.40 -7.83
CA LEU A 94 21.71 -10.11 -8.40
C LEU A 94 20.66 -9.55 -9.38
N LEU A 95 19.96 -10.43 -10.09
CA LEU A 95 18.87 -10.04 -10.98
C LEU A 95 17.74 -9.30 -10.23
N ASP A 96 17.38 -9.78 -9.05
CA ASP A 96 16.32 -9.18 -8.23
C ASP A 96 16.71 -7.77 -7.76
N GLU A 97 17.97 -7.59 -7.37
CA GLU A 97 18.51 -6.30 -6.94
C GLU A 97 18.60 -5.32 -8.11
N TYR A 98 19.11 -5.78 -9.27
CA TYR A 98 19.25 -4.98 -10.48
C TYR A 98 17.91 -4.46 -10.99
N LEU A 99 16.89 -5.33 -11.03
CA LEU A 99 15.54 -4.98 -11.47
C LEU A 99 14.66 -4.41 -10.36
N GLN A 100 15.17 -4.29 -9.13
CA GLN A 100 14.41 -3.90 -7.95
C GLN A 100 13.10 -4.69 -7.82
N MET A 101 13.18 -6.02 -7.99
CA MET A 101 12.02 -6.91 -8.01
C MET A 101 11.34 -6.95 -6.63
N ASP A 102 10.38 -6.06 -6.42
CA ASP A 102 9.54 -6.07 -5.23
C ASP A 102 8.25 -6.87 -5.48
N THR A 103 8.25 -8.15 -5.13
CA THR A 103 7.06 -9.00 -5.24
C THR A 103 6.31 -9.09 -3.92
N ILE A 104 5.00 -9.34 -4.01
CA ILE A 104 4.21 -9.81 -2.86
C ILE A 104 3.95 -11.30 -3.06
N GLY A 105 4.76 -12.12 -2.41
CA GLY A 105 4.87 -13.55 -2.74
C GLY A 105 5.39 -13.73 -4.16
N HIS A 106 4.62 -14.40 -5.01
CA HIS A 106 4.94 -14.63 -6.42
C HIS A 106 4.19 -13.69 -7.37
N ILE A 107 3.79 -12.50 -6.92
CA ILE A 107 2.99 -11.55 -7.70
C ILE A 107 3.80 -10.27 -7.89
N SER A 108 3.93 -9.84 -9.15
CA SER A 108 4.61 -8.59 -9.52
C SER A 108 3.94 -7.35 -8.95
N SER A 109 4.71 -6.29 -8.70
CA SER A 109 4.19 -5.03 -8.13
C SER A 109 3.09 -4.43 -9.02
N THR A 110 3.24 -4.49 -10.35
CA THR A 110 2.22 -4.02 -11.30
C THR A 110 0.89 -4.76 -11.14
N LEU A 111 0.92 -6.09 -10.97
CA LEU A 111 -0.31 -6.87 -10.76
C LEU A 111 -0.88 -6.62 -9.36
N VAL A 112 -0.04 -6.50 -8.33
CA VAL A 112 -0.45 -6.08 -6.99
C VAL A 112 -1.18 -4.74 -7.02
N GLU A 113 -0.66 -3.76 -7.74
CA GLU A 113 -1.27 -2.43 -7.87
C GLU A 113 -2.69 -2.52 -8.48
N LYS A 114 -2.87 -3.31 -9.54
CA LYS A 114 -4.19 -3.56 -10.13
C LYS A 114 -5.15 -4.23 -9.14
N ILE A 115 -4.67 -5.22 -8.38
CA ILE A 115 -5.46 -5.90 -7.35
C ILE A 115 -5.89 -4.90 -6.26
N VAL A 116 -4.96 -4.11 -5.75
CA VAL A 116 -5.20 -3.16 -4.65
C VAL A 116 -6.15 -2.04 -5.10
N ASN A 117 -5.96 -1.47 -6.28
CA ASN A 117 -6.86 -0.45 -6.80
C ASN A 117 -8.29 -0.96 -7.01
N ASN A 118 -8.46 -2.26 -7.30
CA ASN A 118 -9.78 -2.84 -7.47
C ASN A 118 -10.43 -3.16 -6.10
N VAL A 119 -9.66 -3.73 -5.17
CA VAL A 119 -10.16 -4.16 -3.86
C VAL A 119 -10.59 -3.01 -2.95
N THR A 120 -10.09 -1.80 -3.21
CA THR A 120 -10.57 -0.58 -2.52
C THR A 120 -11.99 -0.18 -2.94
N ASN A 121 -12.49 -0.70 -4.05
CA ASN A 121 -13.78 -0.34 -4.63
C ASN A 121 -14.82 -1.47 -4.57
N VAL A 122 -14.38 -2.74 -4.58
CA VAL A 122 -15.29 -3.91 -4.63
C VAL A 122 -14.82 -5.05 -3.72
N SER A 123 -15.67 -6.07 -3.54
CA SER A 123 -15.34 -7.25 -2.75
C SER A 123 -14.14 -8.04 -3.30
N TYR A 124 -13.51 -8.88 -2.47
CA TYR A 124 -12.42 -9.78 -2.90
C TYR A 124 -12.82 -10.72 -4.06
N ARG A 125 -14.09 -11.16 -4.11
CA ARG A 125 -14.60 -12.02 -5.19
C ARG A 125 -14.76 -11.24 -6.49
N ASN A 126 -15.33 -10.04 -6.42
CA ASN A 126 -15.45 -9.17 -7.59
C ASN A 126 -14.07 -8.72 -8.07
N THR A 127 -13.13 -8.50 -7.16
CA THR A 127 -11.73 -8.23 -7.51
C THR A 127 -11.12 -9.37 -8.29
N ALA A 128 -11.29 -10.61 -7.84
CA ALA A 128 -10.82 -11.78 -8.58
C ALA A 128 -11.42 -11.87 -9.99
N SER A 129 -12.74 -11.65 -10.13
CA SER A 129 -13.42 -11.62 -11.45
C SER A 129 -12.84 -10.52 -12.35
N ASN A 130 -12.75 -9.29 -11.82
CA ASN A 130 -12.23 -8.15 -12.56
C ASN A 130 -10.78 -8.36 -13.03
N ILE A 131 -9.93 -8.99 -12.20
CA ILE A 131 -8.56 -9.29 -12.60
C ILE A 131 -8.53 -10.36 -13.70
N GLU A 132 -9.37 -11.40 -13.60
CA GLU A 132 -9.47 -12.41 -14.65
C GLU A 132 -10.03 -11.88 -15.97
N GLU A 133 -10.93 -10.89 -15.91
CA GLU A 133 -11.51 -10.25 -17.10
C GLU A 133 -10.58 -9.23 -17.75
N LEU A 134 -9.86 -8.43 -16.95
CA LEU A 134 -9.06 -7.30 -17.43
C LEU A 134 -7.59 -7.65 -17.69
N THR A 135 -7.15 -8.84 -17.31
CA THR A 135 -5.75 -9.29 -17.45
C THR A 135 -5.70 -10.75 -17.88
N ASN A 136 -4.57 -11.23 -18.40
CA ASN A 136 -4.41 -12.66 -18.72
C ASN A 136 -3.99 -13.46 -17.46
N GLN A 137 -4.53 -13.10 -16.29
CA GLN A 137 -4.22 -13.72 -15.01
C GLN A 137 -5.44 -14.28 -14.33
N ARG A 138 -5.27 -15.46 -13.73
CA ARG A 138 -6.28 -16.05 -12.85
C ARG A 138 -5.82 -15.96 -11.42
N ILE A 139 -6.67 -15.36 -10.59
CA ILE A 139 -6.47 -15.23 -9.15
C ILE A 139 -7.78 -15.58 -8.45
N ASN A 140 -7.70 -16.34 -7.36
CA ASN A 140 -8.87 -16.59 -6.53
C ASN A 140 -9.02 -15.49 -5.47
N HIS A 141 -10.22 -15.35 -4.91
CA HIS A 141 -10.50 -14.32 -3.90
C HIS A 141 -9.65 -14.47 -2.62
N THR A 142 -9.22 -15.68 -2.27
CA THR A 142 -8.32 -15.92 -1.14
C THR A 142 -6.92 -15.38 -1.41
N ALA A 143 -6.41 -15.55 -2.62
CA ALA A 143 -5.12 -15.01 -3.04
C ALA A 143 -5.15 -13.48 -3.11
N VAL A 144 -6.29 -12.88 -3.52
CA VAL A 144 -6.50 -11.43 -3.38
C VAL A 144 -6.39 -11.03 -1.91
N TRP A 145 -7.07 -11.74 -1.01
CA TRP A 145 -7.00 -11.48 0.43
C TRP A 145 -5.56 -11.61 0.96
N ASP A 146 -4.82 -12.65 0.57
CA ASP A 146 -3.42 -12.86 0.95
C ASP A 146 -2.50 -11.72 0.49
N VAL A 147 -2.72 -11.19 -0.72
CA VAL A 147 -2.00 -10.01 -1.24
C VAL A 147 -2.23 -8.82 -0.33
N VAL A 148 -3.49 -8.55 0.04
CA VAL A 148 -3.85 -7.45 0.93
C VAL A 148 -3.22 -7.63 2.31
N GLN A 149 -3.23 -8.85 2.87
CA GLN A 149 -2.60 -9.11 4.18
C GLN A 149 -1.08 -8.88 4.15
N LYS A 150 -0.40 -9.39 3.11
CA LYS A 150 1.05 -9.20 2.96
C LYS A 150 1.42 -7.75 2.70
N LEU A 151 0.63 -7.03 1.90
CA LEU A 151 0.81 -5.59 1.70
C LEU A 151 0.62 -4.83 3.01
N GLY A 152 -0.43 -5.14 3.77
CA GLY A 152 -0.67 -4.57 5.09
C GLY A 152 0.49 -4.78 6.04
N SER A 153 1.09 -5.98 6.04
CA SER A 153 2.27 -6.29 6.86
C SER A 153 3.49 -5.44 6.45
N LYS A 154 3.76 -5.29 5.14
CA LYS A 154 4.82 -4.39 4.65
C LYS A 154 4.58 -2.93 5.02
N ILE A 155 3.32 -2.48 5.03
CA ILE A 155 2.96 -1.13 5.48
C ILE A 155 3.25 -0.98 6.97
N GLU A 156 2.83 -1.94 7.81
CA GLU A 156 3.09 -1.90 9.25
C GLU A 156 4.60 -1.88 9.55
N GLU A 157 5.41 -2.69 8.86
CA GLU A 157 6.87 -2.67 8.99
C GLU A 157 7.47 -1.29 8.64
N LYS A 158 6.98 -0.64 7.57
CA LYS A 158 7.39 0.73 7.20
C LYS A 158 6.99 1.74 8.26
N GLU A 159 5.78 1.65 8.81
CA GLU A 159 5.29 2.52 9.87
C GLU A 159 6.12 2.36 11.16
N GLU A 160 6.46 1.13 11.54
CA GLU A 160 7.31 0.86 12.71
C GLU A 160 8.74 1.38 12.54
N ARG A 161 9.32 1.18 11.35
CA ARG A 161 10.62 1.77 11.00
C ARG A 161 10.57 3.29 11.05
N LYS A 162 9.50 3.92 10.56
CA LYS A 162 9.30 5.37 10.61
C LYS A 162 9.28 5.87 12.05
N ILE A 163 8.49 5.22 12.92
CA ILE A 163 8.47 5.54 14.36
C ILE A 163 9.86 5.42 15.00
N LEU A 164 10.62 4.37 14.64
CA LEU A 164 11.97 4.16 15.17
C LEU A 164 12.95 5.25 14.70
N LEU A 165 12.90 5.65 13.43
CA LEU A 165 13.73 6.73 12.90
C LEU A 165 13.42 8.05 13.58
N ASN A 166 12.13 8.34 13.81
CA ASN A 166 11.72 9.56 14.52
C ASN A 166 12.28 9.60 15.94
N LYS A 167 12.16 8.49 16.69
CA LYS A 167 12.71 8.38 18.05
C LYS A 167 14.23 8.59 18.10
N LYS A 168 14.94 8.31 17.01
CA LYS A 168 16.39 8.49 16.90
C LYS A 168 16.78 9.88 16.39
N GLY A 169 15.83 10.79 16.17
CA GLY A 169 16.09 12.11 15.59
C GLY A 169 16.63 12.02 14.16
N LYS A 170 16.23 10.99 13.39
CA LYS A 170 16.71 10.76 12.02
C LYS A 170 15.71 11.16 10.94
N LEU A 171 14.53 11.66 11.32
CA LEU A 171 13.57 12.22 10.37
C LEU A 171 13.73 13.73 10.38
N ASN A 172 14.20 14.26 9.25
CA ASN A 172 14.55 15.66 9.08
C ASN A 172 13.78 16.23 7.87
N GLY A 173 12.48 16.39 8.03
CA GLY A 173 11.67 17.09 7.04
C GLY A 173 12.19 18.52 6.83
N SER A 174 12.17 19.00 5.59
CA SER A 174 12.72 20.32 5.24
C SER A 174 11.66 21.43 5.20
N LYS A 175 10.37 21.07 5.33
CA LYS A 175 9.30 22.03 5.17
C LYS A 175 9.05 22.82 6.45
N GLU A 176 9.04 24.14 6.35
CA GLU A 176 8.83 25.02 7.49
C GLU A 176 7.41 25.58 7.48
N VAL A 177 6.77 25.57 8.64
CA VAL A 177 5.44 26.16 8.83
C VAL A 177 5.27 26.57 10.29
N ASN A 178 4.76 27.77 10.53
CA ASN A 178 4.54 28.25 11.90
C ASN A 178 3.34 27.56 12.59
N VAL A 179 2.32 27.19 11.82
CA VAL A 179 1.04 26.64 12.34
C VAL A 179 0.65 25.38 11.58
N LEU A 180 0.32 24.31 12.30
CA LEU A 180 -0.32 23.11 11.75
C LEU A 180 -1.70 22.87 12.36
N PHE A 181 -2.65 22.55 11.50
CA PHE A 181 -3.99 22.11 11.90
C PHE A 181 -4.09 20.60 11.81
N GLN A 182 -4.72 19.97 12.80
CA GLN A 182 -4.86 18.53 12.89
C GLN A 182 -6.29 18.13 13.25
N GLU A 183 -7.05 17.65 12.27
CA GLU A 183 -8.40 17.12 12.44
C GLU A 183 -8.31 15.65 12.81
N GLN A 184 -8.97 15.26 13.90
CA GLN A 184 -8.90 13.91 14.44
C GLN A 184 -10.30 13.33 14.64
N ASP A 185 -10.49 12.11 14.17
CA ASP A 185 -11.77 11.39 14.26
C ASP A 185 -11.54 9.87 14.42
N GLY A 186 -12.55 9.18 14.94
CA GLY A 186 -12.55 7.74 15.16
C GLY A 186 -13.71 7.06 14.43
N ILE A 187 -13.40 6.22 13.43
CA ILE A 187 -14.42 5.44 12.71
C ILE A 187 -14.54 4.05 13.32
N TRP A 188 -15.73 3.70 13.79
CA TRP A 188 -15.99 2.39 14.39
C TRP A 188 -16.45 1.35 13.37
N LEU A 189 -15.59 0.39 13.05
CA LEU A 189 -15.82 -0.66 12.05
C LEU A 189 -16.14 -2.00 12.73
N ASN A 190 -17.16 -2.70 12.22
CA ASN A 190 -17.50 -4.04 12.71
C ASN A 190 -16.40 -5.04 12.33
N ILE A 191 -15.90 -5.79 13.32
CA ILE A 191 -14.92 -6.86 13.10
C ILE A 191 -15.62 -8.18 12.79
N GLN A 192 -15.03 -8.94 11.87
CA GLN A 192 -15.49 -10.26 11.45
C GLN A 192 -14.43 -11.33 11.79
N GLY A 193 -14.82 -12.60 11.71
CA GLY A 193 -13.90 -13.72 11.86
C GLY A 193 -13.41 -13.97 13.30
N LYS A 194 -12.23 -14.57 13.41
CA LYS A 194 -11.64 -15.02 14.69
C LYS A 194 -11.27 -13.86 15.62
N ASP A 195 -11.04 -12.67 15.06
CA ASP A 195 -10.73 -11.45 15.81
C ASP A 195 -11.97 -10.78 16.41
N LYS A 196 -13.17 -11.33 16.12
CA LYS A 196 -14.42 -10.84 16.70
C LYS A 196 -14.39 -11.08 18.21
N PRO A 197 -14.51 -10.03 19.03
CA PRO A 197 -14.48 -10.20 20.47
C PRO A 197 -15.63 -11.07 20.98
N GLY A 198 -15.36 -11.86 22.01
CA GLY A 198 -16.36 -12.71 22.69
C GLY A 198 -17.50 -11.90 23.31
N LYS A 199 -18.52 -12.61 23.84
CA LYS A 199 -19.69 -11.99 24.47
C LYS A 199 -19.27 -10.95 25.51
N GLY A 200 -19.91 -9.77 25.49
CA GLY A 200 -19.67 -8.66 26.42
C GLY A 200 -18.60 -7.64 25.99
N LYS A 201 -17.84 -7.89 24.92
CA LYS A 201 -16.88 -6.91 24.36
C LYS A 201 -17.43 -6.26 23.09
N SER A 202 -17.02 -5.02 22.82
CA SER A 202 -17.40 -4.31 21.61
C SER A 202 -17.00 -5.11 20.38
N LYS A 203 -17.95 -5.39 19.48
CA LYS A 203 -17.70 -6.05 18.18
C LYS A 203 -17.08 -5.09 17.16
N LYS A 204 -16.88 -3.83 17.54
CA LYS A 204 -16.33 -2.78 16.68
C LYS A 204 -14.89 -2.47 17.09
N LYS A 205 -14.05 -2.19 16.10
CA LYS A 205 -12.71 -1.65 16.28
C LYS A 205 -12.68 -0.24 15.72
N GLU A 206 -12.08 0.66 16.47
CA GLU A 206 -11.90 2.06 16.08
C GLU A 206 -10.69 2.18 15.13
N LEU A 207 -10.95 2.68 13.92
CA LEU A 207 -9.95 3.22 13.02
C LEU A 207 -9.73 4.69 13.41
N LYS A 208 -8.53 5.01 13.91
CA LYS A 208 -8.15 6.39 14.23
C LYS A 208 -7.70 7.09 12.97
N LEU A 209 -8.21 8.30 12.75
CA LEU A 209 -7.88 9.15 11.63
C LEU A 209 -7.30 10.46 12.13
N ARG A 210 -6.30 10.95 11.42
CA ARG A 210 -5.74 12.28 11.61
C ARG A 210 -5.40 12.87 10.25
N ILE A 211 -5.94 14.05 9.98
CA ILE A 211 -5.62 14.87 8.82
C ILE A 211 -4.82 16.07 9.29
N THR A 212 -3.60 16.24 8.81
CA THR A 212 -2.74 17.39 9.10
C THR A 212 -2.63 18.28 7.86
N TYR A 213 -2.73 19.60 8.02
CA TYR A 213 -2.61 20.58 6.93
C TYR A 213 -2.12 21.94 7.44
N GLU A 214 -1.65 22.78 6.53
CA GLU A 214 -1.04 24.09 6.84
C GLU A 214 -2.08 25.22 6.89
N GLY A 215 -3.16 25.06 6.13
CA GLY A 215 -4.24 26.04 5.99
C GLY A 215 -5.17 25.63 4.85
N TRP A 216 -5.92 26.60 4.33
CA TRP A 216 -6.85 26.38 3.22
C TRP A 216 -6.88 27.56 2.27
N LYS A 217 -7.05 27.27 0.98
CA LYS A 217 -7.24 28.27 -0.08
C LYS A 217 -8.56 28.07 -0.80
N LYS A 218 -9.09 29.14 -1.39
CA LYS A 218 -10.30 29.05 -2.22
C LYS A 218 -10.05 28.11 -3.39
N ARG A 219 -11.02 27.24 -3.66
CA ARG A 219 -11.00 26.35 -4.82
C ARG A 219 -11.26 27.18 -6.08
N ASN A 220 -10.40 27.03 -7.09
CA ASN A 220 -10.58 27.70 -8.38
C ASN A 220 -11.99 27.41 -8.93
N GLY A 221 -12.72 28.46 -9.29
CA GLY A 221 -14.07 28.36 -9.84
C GLY A 221 -15.21 28.19 -8.81
N SER A 222 -14.93 28.28 -7.50
CA SER A 222 -15.98 28.22 -6.46
C SER A 222 -15.93 29.43 -5.53
N LYS A 223 -17.11 29.96 -5.18
CA LYS A 223 -17.24 31.06 -4.19
C LYS A 223 -17.09 30.58 -2.75
N ASP A 224 -17.57 29.36 -2.46
CA ASP A 224 -17.76 28.84 -1.10
C ASP A 224 -16.98 27.56 -0.80
N ALA A 225 -16.21 27.03 -1.76
CA ALA A 225 -15.39 25.84 -1.54
C ALA A 225 -13.92 26.19 -1.30
N TYR A 226 -13.34 25.52 -0.30
CA TYR A 226 -11.93 25.62 0.04
C TYR A 226 -11.24 24.28 -0.11
N VAL A 227 -9.94 24.30 -0.40
CA VAL A 227 -9.07 23.12 -0.41
C VAL A 227 -7.96 23.32 0.61
N VAL A 228 -7.72 22.29 1.42
CA VAL A 228 -6.62 22.29 2.39
C VAL A 228 -5.28 22.19 1.68
N GLU A 229 -4.28 22.89 2.21
CA GLU A 229 -2.93 22.88 1.66
C GLU A 229 -2.05 21.86 2.38
N ASN A 230 -1.30 21.09 1.59
CA ASN A 230 -0.32 20.11 2.09
C ASN A 230 -0.92 19.09 3.06
N LYS A 231 -2.07 18.56 2.65
CA LYS A 231 -2.84 17.55 3.38
C LYS A 231 -2.03 16.26 3.54
N ILE A 232 -1.78 15.89 4.79
CA ILE A 232 -1.23 14.60 5.19
C ILE A 232 -2.34 13.82 5.90
N ALA A 233 -2.62 12.60 5.41
CA ALA A 233 -3.57 11.70 6.04
C ALA A 233 -2.82 10.57 6.77
N CYS A 234 -3.20 10.31 8.01
CA CYS A 234 -2.69 9.20 8.81
C CYS A 234 -3.87 8.41 9.40
N ALA A 235 -3.85 7.09 9.22
CA ALA A 235 -4.92 6.21 9.66
C ALA A 235 -4.34 4.96 10.33
N SER A 236 -4.90 4.51 11.46
CA SER A 236 -4.42 3.28 12.11
C SER A 236 -5.44 2.66 13.05
N PHE A 237 -5.44 1.33 13.11
CA PHE A 237 -6.17 0.55 14.12
C PHE A 237 -5.38 0.38 15.44
N SER A 238 -4.23 1.04 15.56
CA SER A 238 -3.35 0.92 16.72
C SER A 238 -3.89 1.65 17.97
N THR A 239 -3.19 1.47 19.10
CA THR A 239 -3.51 2.20 20.33
C THR A 239 -3.26 3.69 20.13
N GLY A 240 -3.95 4.55 20.89
CA GLY A 240 -3.74 6.00 20.80
C GLY A 240 -2.26 6.42 20.92
N LYS A 241 -1.50 5.74 21.79
CA LYS A 241 -0.06 5.98 21.97
C LYS A 241 0.78 5.58 20.74
N LYS A 242 0.51 4.44 20.09
CA LYS A 242 1.21 4.04 18.84
C LYS A 242 0.79 4.97 17.69
N PHE A 243 -0.49 5.33 17.62
CA PHE A 243 -1.01 6.25 16.61
C PHE A 243 -0.42 7.66 16.70
N LYS A 244 -0.30 8.24 17.91
CA LYS A 244 0.37 9.54 18.11
C LYS A 244 1.81 9.48 17.58
N LYS A 245 2.58 8.45 17.96
CA LYS A 245 3.96 8.26 17.50
C LYS A 245 4.06 8.16 15.97
N LEU A 246 3.14 7.40 15.35
CA LEU A 246 3.08 7.28 13.90
C LEU A 246 2.79 8.63 13.23
N SER A 247 1.81 9.37 13.75
CA SER A 247 1.49 10.69 13.22
C SER A 247 2.63 11.69 13.41
N ASP A 248 3.24 11.76 14.59
CA ASP A 248 4.34 12.68 14.86
C ASP A 248 5.53 12.34 13.94
N ALA A 249 5.81 11.05 13.73
CA ALA A 249 6.83 10.61 12.77
C ALA A 249 6.48 10.95 11.32
N THR A 250 5.19 10.92 10.94
CA THR A 250 4.74 11.28 9.59
C THR A 250 4.84 12.78 9.35
N ILE A 251 4.67 13.60 10.39
CA ILE A 251 4.92 15.05 10.32
C ILE A 251 6.41 15.34 10.20
N ALA A 252 7.24 14.73 11.05
CA ALA A 252 8.69 14.91 11.03
C ALA A 252 9.38 14.43 9.74
N GLU A 253 8.74 13.55 8.98
CA GLU A 253 9.21 13.13 7.65
C GLU A 253 9.07 14.25 6.61
N VAL A 254 8.13 15.18 6.81
CA VAL A 254 7.81 16.26 5.85
C VAL A 254 8.29 17.62 6.35
N TYR A 255 8.06 17.92 7.62
CA TYR A 255 8.30 19.23 8.23
C TYR A 255 9.55 19.26 9.10
N ASN A 256 10.19 20.41 9.14
CA ASN A 256 11.11 20.77 10.19
C ASN A 256 10.28 21.04 11.45
N THR A 257 10.34 20.12 12.42
CA THR A 257 9.47 20.19 13.59
C THR A 257 9.81 21.35 14.53
N ASP A 258 11.03 21.87 14.46
CA ASP A 258 11.50 22.96 15.33
C ASP A 258 10.85 24.30 14.94
N GLU A 259 10.43 24.45 13.68
CA GLU A 259 9.76 25.66 13.18
C GLU A 259 8.23 25.66 13.43
N ILE A 260 7.68 24.54 13.92
CA ILE A 260 6.26 24.41 14.22
C ILE A 260 5.98 25.02 15.59
N LYS A 261 5.57 26.30 15.61
CA LYS A 261 5.27 27.04 16.84
C LYS A 261 3.90 26.71 17.43
N VAL A 262 2.93 26.42 16.56
CA VAL A 262 1.54 26.17 16.97
C VAL A 262 0.98 24.92 16.30
N ARG A 263 0.40 24.03 17.11
CA ARG A 263 -0.40 22.89 16.62
C ARG A 263 -1.83 23.01 17.16
N ILE A 264 -2.78 23.11 16.25
CA ILE A 264 -4.21 23.16 16.58
C ILE A 264 -4.79 21.76 16.39
N LEU A 265 -5.22 21.14 17.48
CA LEU A 265 -5.85 19.83 17.51
C LEU A 265 -7.36 19.99 17.55
N ASN A 266 -8.04 19.55 16.50
CA ASN A 266 -9.49 19.53 16.41
C ASN A 266 -10.00 18.09 16.53
N GLY A 267 -11.08 17.87 17.28
CA GLY A 267 -11.72 16.56 17.36
C GLY A 267 -12.82 16.47 18.42
N ASP A 268 -13.30 15.25 18.67
CA ASP A 268 -14.44 14.96 19.57
C ASP A 268 -14.08 14.97 21.07
N GLY A 269 -12.79 15.11 21.40
CA GLY A 269 -12.30 15.18 22.77
C GLY A 269 -12.07 13.82 23.44
N THR A 270 -12.09 12.72 22.69
CA THR A 270 -11.63 11.41 23.16
C THR A 270 -10.21 11.47 23.74
N SER A 271 -9.91 10.58 24.69
CA SER A 271 -8.65 10.61 25.47
C SER A 271 -7.40 10.49 24.61
N TRP A 272 -7.49 9.82 23.45
CA TRP A 272 -6.34 9.68 22.55
C TRP A 272 -6.08 10.93 21.71
N ILE A 273 -7.09 11.76 21.42
CA ILE A 273 -6.96 13.04 20.72
C ILE A 273 -6.24 14.07 21.57
N LYS A 274 -6.50 14.03 22.89
CA LYS A 274 -5.95 14.95 23.88
C LYS A 274 -4.50 14.64 24.30
N GLN A 275 -3.87 13.62 23.72
CA GLN A 275 -2.49 13.27 24.06
C GLN A 275 -1.52 14.31 23.54
N GLY A 276 -0.76 14.95 24.45
CA GLY A 276 0.20 16.01 24.12
C GLY A 276 -0.36 17.43 24.19
N ILE A 277 -1.56 17.63 24.75
CA ILE A 277 -2.08 18.99 25.04
C ILE A 277 -1.19 19.74 26.05
N GLU A 278 -0.44 19.00 26.87
CA GLU A 278 0.51 19.57 27.82
C GLU A 278 1.79 20.10 27.14
N ASP A 279 2.02 19.74 25.87
CA ASP A 279 3.17 20.21 25.11
C ASP A 279 2.99 21.70 24.76
N GLU A 280 4.06 22.50 24.87
CA GLU A 280 4.03 23.92 24.54
C GLU A 280 3.61 24.15 23.07
N GLY A 281 2.77 25.17 22.83
CA GLY A 281 2.27 25.50 21.49
C GLY A 281 1.16 24.56 20.97
N VAL A 282 0.68 23.60 21.76
CA VAL A 282 -0.41 22.70 21.38
C VAL A 282 -1.74 23.18 21.96
N TYR A 283 -2.72 23.46 21.09
CA TYR A 283 -4.04 23.92 21.48
C TYR A 283 -5.10 22.94 21.02
N PHE A 284 -6.01 22.56 21.92
CA PHE A 284 -7.14 21.70 21.58
C PHE A 284 -8.44 22.50 21.44
N GLN A 285 -9.16 22.23 20.36
CA GLN A 285 -10.48 22.77 20.10
C GLN A 285 -11.46 21.61 19.87
N LEU A 286 -12.59 21.67 20.60
CA LEU A 286 -13.69 20.74 20.37
C LEU A 286 -14.34 21.05 19.02
N ASP A 287 -14.55 20.03 18.21
CA ASP A 287 -15.13 20.16 16.86
C ASP A 287 -16.59 20.68 16.92
N PRO A 288 -16.92 21.77 16.19
CA PRO A 288 -18.29 22.25 15.97
C PRO A 288 -19.28 21.15 15.55
N PHE A 289 -18.92 20.24 14.65
CA PHE A 289 -19.82 19.19 14.18
C PHE A 289 -20.22 18.26 15.33
N HIS A 290 -19.25 17.77 16.11
CA HIS A 290 -19.50 16.91 17.26
C HIS A 290 -20.30 17.62 18.36
N LYS A 291 -20.03 18.90 18.61
CA LYS A 291 -20.84 19.74 19.51
C LYS A 291 -22.30 19.78 19.05
N SER A 292 -22.54 20.17 17.80
CA SER A 292 -23.90 20.26 17.25
C SER A 292 -24.61 18.91 17.23
N GLN A 293 -23.91 17.83 16.85
CA GLN A 293 -24.46 16.48 16.85
C GLN A 293 -24.88 16.04 18.26
N ALA A 294 -24.06 16.31 19.28
CA ALA A 294 -24.38 15.98 20.66
C ALA A 294 -25.61 16.78 21.16
N VAL A 295 -25.68 18.07 20.84
CA VAL A 295 -26.82 18.93 21.16
C VAL A 295 -28.10 18.38 20.52
N LEU A 296 -28.09 18.14 19.21
CA LEU A 296 -29.27 17.66 18.47
C LEU A 296 -29.78 16.29 18.98
N ARG A 297 -28.87 15.35 19.29
CA ARG A 297 -29.25 14.02 19.82
C ARG A 297 -29.90 14.07 21.20
N ASN A 298 -29.55 15.06 22.03
CA ASN A 298 -30.06 15.17 23.39
C ASN A 298 -31.31 16.08 23.51
N ILE A 299 -31.57 16.91 22.50
CA ILE A 299 -32.71 17.85 22.47
C ILE A 299 -33.91 17.29 21.68
N GLN A 300 -33.78 16.16 20.99
CA GLN A 300 -34.91 15.53 20.30
C GLN A 300 -36.09 15.25 21.26
N ASP A 301 -37.25 15.81 20.93
CA ASP A 301 -38.51 15.57 21.65
C ASP A 301 -38.90 14.10 21.47
N LYS A 302 -39.14 13.39 22.58
CA LYS A 302 -39.43 11.95 22.58
C LYS A 302 -40.87 11.62 22.19
N LYS A 303 -41.57 12.54 21.51
CA LYS A 303 -43.03 12.50 21.28
C LYS A 303 -43.46 12.45 19.81
N GLU A 304 -42.60 11.99 18.90
CA GLU A 304 -43.02 11.52 17.57
C GLU A 304 -42.67 10.06 17.36
#